data_AF-A0A9D2Q5A8-F1
#
_entry.id   AF-A0A9D2Q5A8-F1
#
_cell.length_a   1.000
_cell.length_b   1.000
_cell.length_c   1.000
_cell.angle_alpha   90.00
_cell.angle_beta   90.00
_cell.angle_gamma   90.00
#
_symmetry.space_group_name_H-M   'P 1'
#
loop_
_entity.id
_entity.type
_entity.pdbx_description
1 polymer ?
#
loop_
_entity_poly.entity_id
_entity_poly.type
_entity_poly.pdbx_seq_one_letter_code
_entity_poly.pdbx_strand_id
1 'polypeptide(L)'
;MTELERRALLGDKQAQAKCTDKGIVLPCPFCGNEPIIEDNRVFCGVCGLAYEELDSGLSLRAWNTRQAPPIGSCSECAHRYKGHCTSGPCATEETDADFYCGNFKEKENEDNALL
;
A
#
# COMPACT_ATOMS: atom_id res chain seq x y z
N MET A 1 12.73 -4.62 -0.94
CA MET A 1 11.28 -4.82 -0.93
C MET A 1 10.93 -5.86 -1.98
N THR A 2 10.15 -6.87 -1.62
CA THR A 2 9.69 -7.93 -2.54
C THR A 2 8.40 -7.52 -3.27
N GLU A 3 8.05 -8.23 -4.34
CA GLU A 3 6.75 -8.02 -5.03
C GLU A 3 5.55 -8.25 -4.10
N LEU A 4 5.69 -9.19 -3.17
CA LEU A 4 4.66 -9.45 -2.15
C LEU A 4 4.46 -8.24 -1.24
N GLU A 5 5.55 -7.69 -0.68
CA GLU A 5 5.50 -6.51 0.19
C GLU A 5 4.97 -5.28 -0.56
N ARG A 6 5.40 -5.11 -1.81
CA ARG A 6 4.95 -4.02 -2.67
C ARG A 6 3.42 -4.05 -2.83
N ARG A 7 2.85 -5.19 -3.28
CA ARG A 7 1.39 -5.35 -3.40
C ARG A 7 0.66 -5.14 -2.09
N ALA A 8 1.20 -5.65 -0.99
CA ALA A 8 0.59 -5.50 0.32
C ALA A 8 0.50 -4.02 0.75
N LEU A 9 1.56 -3.23 0.51
CA LEU A 9 1.58 -1.78 0.75
C LEU A 9 0.54 -1.03 -0.07
N LEU A 10 0.18 -1.55 -1.24
CA LEU A 10 -0.77 -0.97 -2.18
C LEU A 10 -2.22 -1.42 -1.95
N GLY A 11 -2.49 -2.06 -0.82
CA GLY A 11 -3.86 -2.43 -0.44
C GLY A 11 -4.31 -3.83 -0.86
N ASP A 12 -3.48 -4.62 -1.54
CA ASP A 12 -3.83 -5.99 -1.94
C ASP A 12 -4.05 -6.88 -0.72
N LYS A 13 -5.30 -7.29 -0.50
CA LYS A 13 -5.71 -8.04 0.68
C LYS A 13 -5.10 -9.44 0.77
N GLN A 14 -4.86 -10.10 -0.37
CA GLN A 14 -4.20 -11.41 -0.37
C GLN A 14 -2.72 -11.27 -0.07
N ALA A 15 -2.07 -10.25 -0.60
CA ALA A 15 -0.68 -9.95 -0.29
C ALA A 15 -0.49 -9.58 1.19
N GLN A 16 -1.38 -8.75 1.75
CA GLN A 16 -1.39 -8.41 3.18
C GLN A 16 -1.54 -9.63 4.08
N ALA A 17 -2.53 -10.50 3.78
CA ALA A 17 -2.73 -11.73 4.53
C ALA A 17 -1.48 -12.63 4.46
N LYS A 18 -0.90 -12.80 3.27
CA LYS A 18 0.31 -13.61 3.08
C LYS A 18 1.55 -13.01 3.72
N CYS A 19 1.65 -11.70 3.86
CA CYS A 19 2.68 -11.05 4.69
C CYS A 19 2.50 -11.44 6.16
N THR A 20 1.28 -11.31 6.70
CA THR A 20 0.97 -11.70 8.09
C THR A 20 1.24 -13.18 8.33
N ASP A 21 0.79 -14.08 7.46
CA ASP A 21 1.01 -15.53 7.57
C ASP A 21 2.51 -15.90 7.59
N LYS A 22 3.34 -15.08 6.92
CA LYS A 22 4.81 -15.25 6.88
C LYS A 22 5.55 -14.50 7.99
N GLY A 23 4.85 -13.77 8.87
CA GLY A 23 5.47 -12.91 9.88
C GLY A 23 6.20 -11.69 9.31
N ILE A 24 5.93 -11.32 8.04
CA ILE A 24 6.52 -10.13 7.41
C ILE A 24 5.78 -8.90 7.93
N VAL A 25 6.51 -7.95 8.49
CA VAL A 25 5.94 -6.70 9.00
C VAL A 25 6.18 -5.57 8.01
N LEU A 26 5.11 -4.95 7.53
CA LEU A 26 5.23 -3.85 6.59
C LEU A 26 5.77 -2.59 7.28
N PRO A 27 6.45 -1.69 6.55
CA PRO A 27 6.83 -0.38 7.07
C PRO A 27 5.65 0.41 7.67
N CYS A 28 5.98 1.35 8.56
CA CYS A 28 5.01 2.23 9.19
C CYS A 28 4.12 2.93 8.15
N PRO A 29 2.78 2.85 8.28
CA PRO A 29 1.86 3.45 7.31
C PRO A 29 1.93 4.98 7.27
N PHE A 30 2.44 5.64 8.32
CA PHE A 30 2.52 7.10 8.38
C PHE A 30 3.86 7.67 7.95
N CYS A 31 4.97 7.02 8.33
CA CYS A 31 6.31 7.58 8.13
C CYS A 31 7.27 6.64 7.40
N GLY A 32 6.85 5.42 7.04
CA GLY A 32 7.67 4.46 6.29
C GLY A 32 8.84 3.86 7.07
N ASN A 33 9.05 4.22 8.33
CA ASN A 33 10.09 3.64 9.17
C ASN A 33 9.78 2.19 9.54
N GLU A 34 10.83 1.45 9.88
CA GLU A 34 10.73 0.08 10.35
C GLU A 34 10.03 0.03 11.72
N PRO A 35 9.01 -0.83 11.88
CA PRO A 35 8.36 -1.04 13.16
C PRO A 35 9.16 -1.95 14.09
N ILE A 36 8.81 -1.87 15.36
CA ILE A 36 9.27 -2.74 16.44
C ILE A 36 8.13 -3.70 16.80
N ILE A 37 8.48 -4.96 17.06
CA ILE A 37 7.55 -6.00 17.51
C ILE A 37 7.99 -6.41 18.91
N GLU A 38 7.08 -6.32 19.88
CA GLU A 38 7.31 -6.76 21.26
C GLU A 38 6.06 -7.49 21.74
N ASP A 39 6.20 -8.75 22.14
CA ASP A 39 5.11 -9.61 22.60
C ASP A 39 3.88 -9.59 21.66
N ASN A 40 2.80 -8.97 22.11
CA ASN A 40 1.52 -8.83 21.43
C ASN A 40 1.34 -7.44 20.81
N ARG A 41 2.41 -6.68 20.58
CA ARG A 41 2.38 -5.30 20.11
C ARG A 41 3.27 -5.10 18.88
N VAL A 42 2.77 -4.31 17.92
CA VAL A 42 3.56 -3.78 16.80
C VAL A 42 3.48 -2.25 16.83
N PHE A 43 4.61 -1.56 16.82
CA PHE A 43 4.64 -0.10 16.97
C PHE A 43 5.77 0.57 16.20
N CYS A 44 5.61 1.85 15.87
CA CYS A 44 6.66 2.68 15.29
C CYS A 44 7.30 3.54 16.38
N GLY A 45 8.61 3.35 16.62
CA GLY A 45 9.38 4.16 17.58
C GLY A 45 9.56 5.63 17.17
N VAL A 46 9.23 6.01 15.93
CA VAL A 46 9.41 7.38 15.41
C VAL A 46 8.14 8.22 15.56
N CYS A 47 7.00 7.72 15.05
CA CYS A 47 5.74 8.48 15.07
C CYS A 47 4.78 8.04 16.18
N GLY A 48 5.10 6.98 16.93
CA GLY A 48 4.30 6.51 18.06
C GLY A 48 3.04 5.70 17.71
N LEU A 49 2.78 5.44 16.43
CA LEU A 49 1.69 4.53 16.04
C LEU A 49 1.92 3.16 16.67
N ALA A 50 0.90 2.57 17.27
CA ALA A 50 0.97 1.23 17.85
C ALA A 50 -0.35 0.49 17.66
N TYR A 51 -0.25 -0.82 17.51
CA TYR A 51 -1.35 -1.77 17.60
C TYR A 51 -1.00 -2.81 18.65
N GLU A 52 -1.91 -3.01 19.60
CA GLU A 52 -1.76 -3.94 20.70
C GLU A 52 -3.08 -4.68 20.87
N GLU A 53 -3.07 -5.97 20.56
CA GLU A 53 -4.20 -6.89 20.63
C GLU A 53 -3.85 -8.02 21.58
N LEU A 54 -4.83 -8.83 21.98
CA LEU A 54 -4.60 -9.99 22.86
C LEU A 54 -3.67 -11.05 22.24
N ASP A 55 -3.63 -11.12 20.91
CA ASP A 55 -2.84 -12.08 20.13
C ASP A 55 -1.88 -11.33 19.20
N SER A 56 -0.62 -11.74 19.18
CA SER A 56 0.42 -11.09 18.38
C SER A 56 0.14 -11.15 16.87
N GLY A 57 -0.56 -12.18 16.40
CA GLY A 57 -1.04 -12.30 15.03
C GLY A 57 -2.12 -11.27 14.70
N LEU A 58 -2.99 -10.93 15.65
CA LEU A 58 -3.98 -9.86 15.47
C LEU A 58 -3.32 -8.48 15.37
N SER A 59 -2.34 -8.19 16.22
CA SER A 59 -1.56 -6.93 16.14
C SER A 59 -0.83 -6.80 14.82
N LEU A 60 -0.19 -7.89 14.36
CA LEU A 60 0.48 -7.91 13.06
C LEU A 60 -0.51 -7.77 11.89
N ARG A 61 -1.66 -8.42 11.96
CA ARG A 61 -2.72 -8.28 10.94
C ARG A 61 -3.24 -6.85 10.85
N ALA A 62 -3.52 -6.23 11.99
CA ALA A 62 -3.92 -4.83 12.06
C ALA A 62 -2.82 -3.93 11.48
N TRP A 63 -1.56 -4.17 11.90
CA TRP A 63 -0.41 -3.45 11.40
C TRP A 63 -0.19 -3.59 9.89
N ASN A 64 -0.40 -4.76 9.30
CA ASN A 64 -0.20 -5.00 7.86
C ASN A 64 -1.37 -4.57 6.99
N THR A 65 -2.54 -4.30 7.57
CA THR A 65 -3.71 -3.88 6.79
C THR A 65 -3.49 -2.48 6.25
N ARG A 66 -3.52 -2.34 4.92
CA ARG A 66 -3.53 -1.05 4.22
C ARG A 66 -4.83 -0.91 3.45
N GLN A 67 -5.37 0.31 3.45
CA GLN A 67 -6.33 0.68 2.42
C GLN A 67 -5.59 0.78 1.09
N ALA A 68 -6.27 0.43 -0.01
CA ALA A 68 -5.73 0.75 -1.32
C ALA A 68 -5.58 2.27 -1.39
N PRO A 69 -4.41 2.79 -1.79
CA PRO A 69 -4.30 4.21 -2.05
C PRO A 69 -5.35 4.57 -3.10
N PRO A 70 -5.95 5.77 -3.02
CA PRO A 70 -6.95 6.17 -3.99
C PRO A 70 -6.30 6.44 -5.38
N ILE A 71 -4.96 6.40 -5.43
CA ILE A 71 -4.12 6.30 -6.61
C ILE A 71 -4.22 4.89 -7.22
N GLY A 72 -4.80 4.79 -8.41
CA GLY A 72 -4.78 3.57 -9.21
C GLY A 72 -3.44 3.29 -9.87
N SER A 73 -3.27 2.04 -10.30
CA SER A 73 -2.05 1.60 -10.98
C SER A 73 -1.93 2.26 -12.37
N CYS A 74 -0.72 2.31 -12.94
CA CYS A 74 -0.56 2.77 -14.32
C CYS A 74 -1.41 1.93 -15.30
N SER A 75 -1.63 0.64 -15.02
CA SER A 75 -2.53 -0.22 -15.81
C SER A 75 -3.97 0.27 -15.91
N GLU A 76 -4.43 1.03 -14.94
CA GLU A 76 -5.80 1.57 -14.89
C GLU A 76 -5.86 3.05 -15.28
N CYS A 77 -4.71 3.67 -15.54
CA CYS A 77 -4.63 5.07 -15.92
C CYS A 77 -5.20 5.29 -17.33
N ALA A 78 -6.11 6.26 -17.48
CA ALA A 78 -6.68 6.64 -18.77
C ALA A 78 -5.63 7.14 -19.78
N HIS A 79 -4.48 7.60 -19.29
CA HIS A 79 -3.37 8.02 -20.11
C HIS A 79 -2.43 6.87 -20.48
N ARG A 80 -2.68 5.61 -20.10
CA ARG A 80 -1.77 4.52 -20.47
C ARG A 80 -1.87 4.16 -21.96
N TYR A 81 -0.74 4.15 -22.64
CA TYR A 81 -0.60 3.77 -24.04
C TYR A 81 0.70 3.00 -24.25
N LYS A 82 0.64 1.83 -24.89
CA LYS A 82 1.82 1.01 -25.25
C LYS A 82 2.89 0.86 -24.15
N GLY A 83 2.47 0.65 -22.90
CA GLY A 83 3.41 0.45 -21.78
C GLY A 83 4.00 1.73 -21.16
N HIS A 84 3.48 2.91 -21.48
CA HIS A 84 3.87 4.18 -20.86
C HIS A 84 2.66 5.10 -20.65
N CYS A 85 2.82 6.16 -19.87
CA CYS A 85 1.83 7.23 -19.83
C CYS A 85 1.93 8.07 -21.11
N THR A 86 0.81 8.47 -21.71
CA THR A 86 0.76 9.25 -22.96
C THR A 86 1.13 10.71 -22.71
N SER A 87 0.97 11.17 -21.47
CA SER A 87 1.22 12.55 -21.03
C SER A 87 1.57 12.60 -19.55
N GLY A 88 2.29 13.64 -19.12
CA GLY A 88 2.76 13.81 -17.74
C GLY A 88 4.22 13.39 -17.54
N PRO A 89 4.78 13.55 -16.33
CA PRO A 89 6.20 13.28 -16.07
C PRO A 89 6.58 11.79 -16.17
N CYS A 90 5.62 10.89 -16.31
CA CYS A 90 5.84 9.46 -16.57
C CYS A 90 5.74 9.10 -18.07
N ALA A 91 5.64 10.09 -18.97
CA ALA A 91 5.45 9.86 -20.41
C ALA A 91 6.74 9.63 -21.20
N THR A 92 7.89 9.87 -20.55
CA THR A 92 9.20 9.79 -21.20
C THR A 92 9.92 8.48 -20.96
N GLU A 93 9.39 7.61 -20.08
CA GLU A 93 10.00 6.32 -19.72
C GLU A 93 8.97 5.20 -19.77
N GLU A 94 9.38 4.02 -20.27
CA GLU A 94 8.56 2.81 -20.16
C GLU A 94 8.33 2.50 -18.68
N THR A 95 7.06 2.39 -18.30
CA THR A 95 6.66 2.07 -16.93
C THR A 95 5.97 0.71 -16.96
N ASP A 96 6.43 -0.20 -16.10
CA ASP A 96 5.79 -1.49 -15.97
C ASP A 96 4.32 -1.31 -15.53
N ALA A 97 3.52 -2.38 -15.66
CA ALA A 97 2.10 -2.27 -15.36
C ALA A 97 1.76 -1.99 -13.89
N ASP A 98 2.75 -2.22 -13.06
CA ASP A 98 2.72 -2.14 -11.63
C ASP A 98 3.24 -0.81 -11.10
N PHE A 99 3.70 0.08 -11.98
CA PHE A 99 4.13 1.42 -11.62
C PHE A 99 2.95 2.26 -11.12
N TYR A 100 3.19 3.07 -10.10
CA TYR A 100 2.19 3.99 -9.54
C TYR A 100 2.58 5.41 -9.92
N CYS A 101 1.69 6.11 -10.63
CA CYS A 101 1.94 7.45 -11.12
C CYS A 101 1.45 8.49 -10.11
N GLY A 102 2.32 9.41 -9.67
CA GLY A 102 1.91 10.54 -8.84
C GLY A 102 0.96 11.54 -9.52
N ASN A 103 0.75 11.42 -10.83
CA ASN A 103 -0.23 12.20 -11.60
C ASN A 103 -1.48 11.39 -11.96
N PHE A 104 -1.66 10.22 -11.33
CA PHE A 104 -2.89 9.47 -11.46
C PHE A 104 -4.05 10.36 -11.03
N LYS A 105 -4.87 10.79 -11.99
CA LYS A 105 -6.17 11.38 -11.70
C LYS A 105 -7.10 10.24 -11.38
N GLU A 106 -7.57 10.22 -10.14
CA GLU A 106 -8.62 9.31 -9.71
C GLU A 106 -9.82 9.48 -10.63
N LYS A 107 -10.46 8.38 -11.01
CA LYS A 107 -11.83 8.47 -11.52
C LYS A 107 -12.65 9.00 -10.34
N GLU A 108 -13.36 10.11 -10.52
CA GLU A 108 -14.33 10.54 -9.53
C GLU A 108 -15.26 9.35 -9.26
N ASN A 109 -15.19 8.81 -8.04
CA ASN A 109 -16.16 7.82 -7.60
C ASN A 109 -17.52 8.51 -7.57
N GLU A 110 -18.43 8.12 -8.46
CA GLU A 110 -19.84 8.53 -8.42
C GLU A 110 -20.52 8.15 -7.07
N ASP A 111 -19.87 7.33 -6.24
CA ASP A 111 -20.33 6.92 -4.92
C ASP A 111 -20.00 7.90 -3.78
N ASN A 112 -19.25 8.98 -4.02
CA ASN A 112 -18.99 10.03 -3.00
C ASN A 112 -20.02 11.18 -3.03
N ALA A 113 -21.17 10.99 -3.70
CA ALA A 113 -22.28 11.94 -3.70
C ALA A 113 -23.32 11.69 -2.59
N LEU A 114 -23.11 10.73 -1.69
CA LEU A 114 -24.05 10.43 -0.59
C LEU A 114 -23.34 10.12 0.73
N LEU A 115 -22.68 11.11 1.33
CA LEU A 115 -22.54 11.25 2.79
C LEU A 115 -22.56 12.74 3.18
#